data_AF-A0A3D3W853-F1
#
_entry.id   AF-A0A3D3W853-F1
#
_cell.length_a   1.000
_cell.length_b   1.000
_cell.length_c   1.000
_cell.angle_alpha   90.00
_cell.angle_beta   90.00
_cell.angle_gamma   90.00
#
_symmetry.space_group_name_H-M   'P 1'
#
loop_
_entity.id
_entity.type
_entity.pdbx_description
1 polymer ?
#
loop_
_entity_poly.entity_id
_entity_poly.type
_entity_poly.pdbx_seq_one_letter_code
_entity_poly.pdbx_strand_id
1 'polypeptide(L)'
;TLFCCGESTVMGTGTPAVTVSGLSAANAVLNKLGKEPFVYKKDMKNYVRIVNKPFTAEAQYSGFPDPVREIMDKASACQFCEEPSCSRDKTLDIRGIMRRITVENFTGAQRIAEKMGIAEVVTSGVLAECERNCIQNIRHGMPVEIRTVIRYVMQGRNYRAENDVTERM
;
A
#
# COMPACT_ATOMS: atom_id res chain seq x y z
N THR A 1 15.74 12.14 19.94
CA THR A 1 14.46 12.53 20.56
C THR A 1 13.32 11.79 19.89
N LEU A 2 12.41 11.22 20.66
CA LEU A 2 11.18 10.60 20.15
C LEU A 2 10.05 11.64 20.17
N PHE A 3 9.31 11.77 19.07
CA PHE A 3 8.13 12.62 18.98
C PHE A 3 6.90 11.72 18.79
N CYS A 4 6.01 11.72 19.77
CA CYS A 4 4.76 10.96 19.69
C CYS A 4 3.67 11.84 19.07
N CYS A 5 3.06 11.36 18.00
CA CYS A 5 1.87 11.95 17.40
C CYS A 5 0.76 10.90 17.32
N GLY A 6 -0.47 11.32 17.50
CA GLY A 6 -1.62 10.43 17.52
C GLY A 6 -2.85 11.10 18.09
N GLU A 7 -3.94 10.35 18.08
CA GLU A 7 -5.17 10.68 18.78
C GLU A 7 -5.66 9.44 19.53
N SER A 8 -6.63 9.64 20.43
CA SER A 8 -7.32 8.57 21.12
C SER A 8 -8.79 8.51 20.70
N THR A 9 -9.08 8.28 19.41
CA THR A 9 -10.47 8.02 18.99
C THR A 9 -10.59 6.80 18.08
N VAL A 10 -11.59 5.96 18.37
CA VAL A 10 -11.91 4.70 17.66
C VAL A 10 -12.90 4.96 16.51
N MET A 11 -13.40 6.20 16.36
CA MET A 11 -14.53 6.54 15.49
C MET A 11 -14.25 7.69 14.51
N GLY A 12 -13.09 7.76 13.84
CA GLY A 12 -12.90 8.57 12.60
C GLY A 12 -13.15 10.09 12.64
N THR A 13 -13.63 10.66 13.74
CA THR A 13 -13.81 12.11 14.01
C THR A 13 -12.49 12.81 14.27
N GLY A 14 -11.44 12.01 14.37
CA GLY A 14 -10.10 12.41 14.66
C GLY A 14 -9.26 12.99 13.55
N THR A 15 -9.77 12.98 12.32
CA THR A 15 -8.99 13.44 11.15
C THR A 15 -8.40 14.84 11.36
N PRO A 16 -9.11 15.84 11.92
CA PRO A 16 -8.49 17.12 12.27
C PRO A 16 -7.44 17.00 13.39
N ALA A 17 -7.72 16.24 14.45
CA ALA A 17 -6.84 16.09 15.61
C ALA A 17 -5.52 15.36 15.27
N VAL A 18 -5.59 14.24 14.55
CA VAL A 18 -4.40 13.52 14.06
C VAL A 18 -3.63 14.32 13.03
N THR A 19 -4.32 15.07 12.16
CA THR A 19 -3.66 15.92 11.16
C THR A 19 -2.87 17.03 11.85
N VAL A 20 -3.47 17.73 12.82
CA VAL A 20 -2.79 18.79 13.58
C VAL A 20 -1.64 18.22 14.42
N SER A 21 -1.84 17.09 15.09
CA SER A 21 -0.81 16.40 15.88
C SER A 21 0.38 15.96 15.01
N GLY A 22 0.09 15.33 13.86
CA GLY A 22 1.10 14.92 12.89
C GLY A 22 1.87 16.10 12.29
N LEU A 23 1.16 17.17 11.89
CA LEU A 23 1.77 18.40 11.38
C LEU A 23 2.69 19.04 12.42
N SER A 24 2.25 19.08 13.68
CA SER A 24 3.01 19.66 14.79
C SER A 24 4.27 18.85 15.08
N ALA A 25 4.17 17.52 15.09
CA ALA A 25 5.33 16.64 15.26
C ALA A 25 6.32 16.76 14.09
N ALA A 26 5.84 16.82 12.86
CA ALA A 26 6.67 17.06 11.68
C ALA A 26 7.40 18.41 11.77
N ASN A 27 6.71 19.49 12.14
CA ASN A 27 7.31 20.81 12.34
C ASN A 27 8.33 20.83 13.48
N ALA A 28 8.11 20.08 14.55
CA ALA A 28 9.10 19.95 15.63
C ALA A 28 10.39 19.25 15.15
N VAL A 29 10.28 18.26 14.26
CA VAL A 29 11.44 17.63 13.60
C VAL A 29 12.14 18.62 12.65
N LEU A 30 11.38 19.31 11.80
CA LEU A 30 11.93 20.29 10.85
C LEU A 30 12.69 21.42 11.56
N ASN A 31 12.12 21.95 12.65
CA ASN A 31 12.77 22.97 13.48
C ASN A 31 14.11 22.49 14.04
N LYS A 32 14.18 21.23 14.53
CA LYS A 32 15.46 20.66 14.99
C LYS A 32 16.50 20.49 13.89
N LEU A 33 16.04 20.28 12.66
CA LEU A 33 16.90 20.15 11.48
C LEU A 33 17.19 21.51 10.82
N GLY A 34 16.72 22.63 11.38
CA GLY A 34 16.87 23.96 10.78
C GLY A 34 16.17 24.10 9.43
N LYS A 35 15.08 23.36 9.21
CA LYS A 35 14.29 23.37 7.97
C LYS A 35 12.99 24.16 8.16
N GLU A 36 12.51 24.72 7.05
CA GLU A 36 11.24 25.45 7.01
C GLU A 36 10.06 24.58 7.48
N PRO A 37 9.21 25.06 8.41
CA PRO A 37 8.04 24.34 8.85
C PRO A 37 6.96 24.31 7.75
N PHE A 38 6.08 23.32 7.84
CA PHE A 38 4.85 23.30 7.08
C PHE A 38 3.90 24.38 7.60
N VAL A 39 3.66 25.38 6.77
CA VAL A 39 2.70 26.46 6.97
C VAL A 39 1.78 26.55 5.75
N TYR A 40 0.57 27.07 5.95
CA TYR A 40 -0.34 27.31 4.84
C TYR A 40 0.28 28.31 3.85
N LYS A 41 0.29 27.95 2.57
CA LYS A 41 0.77 28.76 1.46
C LYS A 41 -0.36 28.88 0.45
N LYS A 42 -0.89 30.10 0.28
CA LYS A 42 -2.08 30.39 -0.54
C LYS A 42 -1.97 29.84 -1.97
N ASP A 43 -0.78 29.93 -2.56
CA ASP A 43 -0.53 29.55 -3.96
C ASP A 43 0.25 28.23 -4.08
N MET A 44 0.18 27.37 -3.07
CA MET A 44 0.84 26.06 -3.12
C MET A 44 0.15 25.16 -4.16
N LYS A 45 0.96 24.50 -5.01
CA LYS A 45 0.47 23.48 -5.94
C LYS A 45 -0.35 22.45 -5.17
N ASN A 46 -1.60 22.25 -5.58
CA ASN A 46 -2.47 21.25 -4.99
C ASN A 46 -2.06 19.87 -5.49
N TYR A 47 -1.77 18.95 -4.56
CA TYR A 47 -1.46 17.55 -4.84
C TYR A 47 -2.63 16.61 -4.52
N VAL A 48 -3.74 17.14 -4.00
CA VAL A 48 -4.94 16.38 -3.68
C VAL A 48 -5.88 16.42 -4.88
N ARG A 49 -6.17 15.24 -5.45
CA ARG A 49 -7.20 15.06 -6.46
C ARG A 49 -8.54 14.82 -5.78
N ILE A 50 -9.46 15.79 -5.88
CA ILE A 50 -10.84 15.61 -5.42
C ILE A 50 -11.61 14.83 -6.51
N VAL A 51 -12.25 13.73 -6.13
CA VAL A 51 -13.07 12.91 -7.03
C VAL A 51 -14.55 13.30 -6.91
N ASN A 52 -15.26 13.31 -8.03
CA ASN A 52 -16.68 13.61 -8.06
C ASN A 52 -17.50 12.45 -7.46
N LYS A 53 -18.65 12.77 -6.87
CA LYS A 53 -19.62 11.78 -6.39
C LYS A 53 -20.64 11.46 -7.49
N PRO A 54 -21.14 10.22 -7.60
CA PRO A 54 -20.79 9.06 -6.77
C PRO A 54 -19.41 8.48 -7.12
N PHE A 55 -18.68 8.02 -6.10
CA PHE A 55 -17.46 7.25 -6.34
C PHE A 55 -17.84 5.81 -6.67
N THR A 56 -17.38 5.30 -7.81
CA THR A 56 -17.68 3.95 -8.28
C THR A 56 -16.45 3.04 -8.13
N ALA A 57 -16.65 1.72 -8.21
CA ALA A 57 -15.54 0.76 -8.16
C ALA A 57 -14.55 0.99 -9.32
N GLU A 58 -15.03 1.38 -10.50
CA GLU A 58 -14.20 1.65 -11.68
C GLU A 58 -13.39 2.94 -11.53
N ALA A 59 -13.82 3.86 -10.65
CA ALA A 59 -13.07 5.06 -10.33
C ALA A 59 -11.84 4.77 -9.43
N GLN A 60 -11.84 3.63 -8.74
CA GLN A 60 -10.70 3.14 -7.98
C GLN A 60 -9.49 2.96 -8.91
N TYR A 61 -8.36 3.55 -8.54
CA TYR A 61 -7.11 3.51 -9.33
C TYR A 61 -7.23 4.02 -10.78
N SER A 62 -8.22 4.86 -11.08
CA SER A 62 -8.42 5.51 -12.39
C SER A 62 -7.19 6.27 -12.93
N GLY A 63 -6.25 6.67 -12.06
CA GLY A 63 -5.00 7.32 -12.46
C GLY A 63 -3.89 6.37 -12.94
N PHE A 64 -4.12 5.06 -12.92
CA PHE A 64 -3.14 4.04 -13.29
C PHE A 64 -3.59 3.27 -14.54
N PRO A 65 -2.65 2.74 -15.35
CA PRO A 65 -2.97 1.90 -16.51
C PRO A 65 -3.63 0.59 -16.09
N ASP A 66 -4.37 -0.01 -17.01
CA ASP A 66 -5.19 -1.19 -16.74
C ASP A 66 -4.42 -2.37 -16.09
N PRO A 67 -3.21 -2.75 -16.55
CA PRO A 67 -2.48 -3.86 -15.90
C PRO A 67 -2.08 -3.56 -14.46
N VAL A 68 -1.74 -2.31 -14.16
CA VAL A 68 -1.37 -1.88 -12.80
C VAL A 68 -2.62 -1.81 -11.93
N ARG A 69 -3.68 -1.21 -12.46
CA ARG A 69 -5.00 -1.11 -11.80
C ARG A 69 -5.51 -2.48 -11.39
N GLU A 70 -5.53 -3.43 -12.32
CA GLU A 70 -6.02 -4.79 -12.06
C GLU A 70 -5.26 -5.45 -10.89
N ILE A 71 -3.93 -5.32 -10.86
CA ILE A 71 -3.09 -5.89 -9.80
C ILE A 71 -3.32 -5.19 -8.46
N MET A 72 -3.49 -3.86 -8.48
CA MET A 72 -3.82 -3.10 -7.28
C MET A 72 -5.21 -3.49 -6.74
N ASP A 73 -6.20 -3.67 -7.60
CA ASP A 73 -7.54 -4.13 -7.22
C ASP A 73 -7.50 -5.53 -6.61
N LYS A 74 -6.79 -6.48 -7.24
CA LYS A 74 -6.58 -7.82 -6.69
C LYS A 74 -5.90 -7.80 -5.31
N ALA A 75 -4.92 -6.92 -5.12
CA ALA A 75 -4.26 -6.75 -3.83
C ALA A 75 -5.18 -6.12 -2.77
N SER A 76 -6.05 -5.19 -3.18
CA SER A 76 -6.99 -4.48 -2.30
C SER A 76 -8.05 -5.39 -1.66
N ALA A 77 -8.32 -6.56 -2.28
CA ALA A 77 -9.22 -7.57 -1.72
C ALA A 77 -8.69 -8.21 -0.41
N CYS A 78 -7.39 -8.04 -0.12
CA CYS A 78 -6.77 -8.51 1.11
C CYS A 78 -7.27 -7.73 2.33
N GLN A 79 -7.68 -8.46 3.38
CA GLN A 79 -8.12 -7.86 4.65
C GLN A 79 -6.95 -7.40 5.55
N PHE A 80 -5.71 -7.61 5.11
CA PHE A 80 -4.50 -7.31 5.89
C PHE A 80 -4.54 -7.85 7.32
N CYS A 81 -4.97 -9.10 7.48
CA CYS A 81 -5.21 -9.76 8.76
C CYS A 81 -4.04 -9.58 9.75
N GLU A 82 -4.36 -9.35 11.02
CA GLU A 82 -3.36 -9.22 12.08
C GLU A 82 -2.51 -10.49 12.19
N GLU A 83 -3.18 -11.65 12.21
CA GLU A 83 -2.62 -13.00 12.18
C GLU A 83 -3.00 -13.68 10.84
N PRO A 84 -2.15 -13.59 9.79
CA PRO A 84 -2.51 -14.04 8.45
C PRO A 84 -2.61 -15.57 8.36
N SER A 85 -3.83 -16.08 8.16
CA SER A 85 -4.05 -17.52 7.92
C SER A 85 -3.40 -18.02 6.63
N CYS A 86 -3.17 -17.13 5.65
CA CYS A 86 -2.50 -17.45 4.39
C CYS A 86 -0.98 -17.72 4.53
N SER A 87 -0.34 -17.31 5.63
CA SER A 87 1.04 -17.70 5.96
C SER A 87 1.15 -17.88 7.48
N ARG A 88 0.69 -19.04 7.97
CA ARG A 88 0.62 -19.35 9.41
C ARG A 88 1.98 -19.43 10.08
N ASP A 89 2.97 -19.93 9.35
CA ASP A 89 4.37 -20.04 9.77
C ASP A 89 5.11 -18.70 9.73
N LYS A 90 4.47 -17.64 9.22
CA LYS A 90 4.99 -16.27 9.08
C LYS A 90 6.29 -16.20 8.26
N THR A 91 6.58 -17.23 7.46
CA THR A 91 7.73 -17.24 6.55
C THR A 91 7.49 -16.32 5.35
N LEU A 92 6.22 -16.13 4.97
CA LEU A 92 5.83 -15.27 3.86
C LEU A 92 5.04 -14.04 4.32
N ASP A 93 5.61 -12.86 4.12
CA ASP A 93 4.94 -11.58 4.36
C ASP A 93 3.99 -11.19 3.22
N ILE A 94 2.98 -12.04 2.97
CA ILE A 94 1.94 -11.81 1.96
C ILE A 94 1.18 -10.53 2.26
N ARG A 95 0.83 -10.31 3.53
CA ARG A 95 0.15 -9.08 3.99
C ARG A 95 0.98 -7.84 3.66
N GLY A 96 2.28 -7.86 3.94
CA GLY A 96 3.18 -6.74 3.72
C GLY A 96 3.38 -6.42 2.24
N ILE A 97 3.37 -7.44 1.37
CA ILE A 97 3.33 -7.28 -0.09
C ILE A 97 2.00 -6.64 -0.52
N MET A 98 0.86 -7.25 -0.19
CA MET A 98 -0.47 -6.77 -0.62
C MET A 98 -0.73 -5.33 -0.20
N ARG A 99 -0.40 -4.97 1.04
CA ARG A 99 -0.58 -3.62 1.59
C ARG A 99 0.18 -2.57 0.79
N ARG A 100 1.37 -2.92 0.29
CA ARG A 100 2.20 -2.00 -0.50
C ARG A 100 1.68 -1.87 -1.93
N ILE A 101 1.26 -2.97 -2.54
CA ILE A 101 0.70 -2.96 -3.90
C ILE A 101 -0.60 -2.14 -3.96
N THR A 102 -1.47 -2.26 -2.97
CA THR A 102 -2.73 -1.49 -2.86
C THR A 102 -2.52 0.03 -2.91
N VAL A 103 -1.30 0.51 -2.61
CA VAL A 103 -0.92 1.93 -2.63
C VAL A 103 0.21 2.22 -3.62
N GLU A 104 0.38 1.37 -4.65
CA GLU A 104 1.36 1.53 -5.74
C GLU A 104 2.84 1.50 -5.30
N ASN A 105 3.13 1.00 -4.10
CA ASN A 105 4.50 0.82 -3.62
C ASN A 105 5.10 -0.52 -4.11
N PHE A 106 5.27 -0.64 -5.43
CA PHE A 106 5.84 -1.84 -6.07
C PHE A 106 7.29 -2.08 -5.64
N THR A 107 8.13 -1.04 -5.58
CA THR A 107 9.53 -1.15 -5.11
C THR A 107 9.61 -1.74 -3.70
N GLY A 108 8.75 -1.29 -2.78
CA GLY A 108 8.72 -1.82 -1.43
C GLY A 108 8.24 -3.26 -1.37
N ALA A 109 7.28 -3.64 -2.21
CA ALA A 109 6.81 -5.02 -2.32
C ALA A 109 7.90 -5.95 -2.88
N GLN A 110 8.63 -5.51 -3.92
CA GLN A 110 9.77 -6.23 -4.50
C GLN A 110 10.85 -6.53 -3.46
N ARG A 111 11.25 -5.54 -2.66
CA ARG A 111 12.25 -5.73 -1.59
C ARG A 111 11.83 -6.75 -0.54
N ILE A 112 10.53 -6.88 -0.25
CA ILE A 112 10.02 -7.91 0.66
C ILE A 112 10.07 -9.28 -0.01
N ALA A 113 9.58 -9.36 -1.25
CA ALA A 113 9.65 -10.56 -2.08
C ALA A 113 11.07 -11.12 -2.19
N GLU A 114 12.06 -10.26 -2.45
CA GLU A 114 13.48 -10.63 -2.52
C GLU A 114 14.00 -11.18 -1.19
N LYS A 115 13.73 -10.49 -0.07
CA LYS A 115 14.16 -10.93 1.26
C LYS A 115 13.60 -12.28 1.67
N MET A 116 12.44 -12.65 1.13
CA MET A 116 11.77 -13.93 1.39
C MET A 116 12.21 -15.04 0.43
N GLY A 117 13.09 -14.77 -0.53
CA GLY A 117 13.46 -15.75 -1.55
C GLY A 117 12.26 -16.17 -2.41
N ILE A 118 11.34 -15.24 -2.71
CA ILE A 118 10.03 -15.57 -3.31
C ILE A 118 10.13 -16.32 -4.65
N ALA A 119 11.27 -16.22 -5.35
CA ALA A 119 11.50 -16.95 -6.59
C ALA A 119 11.39 -18.47 -6.42
N GLU A 120 11.97 -19.01 -5.35
CA GLU A 120 11.88 -20.44 -5.02
C GLU A 120 10.45 -20.81 -4.59
N VAL A 121 9.81 -19.93 -3.82
CA VAL A 121 8.43 -20.10 -3.31
C VAL A 121 7.39 -20.18 -4.44
N VAL A 122 7.56 -19.39 -5.50
CA VAL A 122 6.67 -19.44 -6.66
C VAL A 122 6.72 -20.81 -7.35
N THR A 123 7.88 -21.46 -7.38
CA THR A 123 8.06 -22.76 -8.02
C THR A 123 7.56 -23.94 -7.18
N SER A 124 7.54 -23.80 -5.85
CA SER A 124 7.19 -24.89 -4.92
C SER A 124 5.69 -25.09 -4.69
N GLY A 125 4.83 -24.22 -5.26
CA GLY A 125 3.37 -24.32 -5.12
C GLY A 125 2.82 -23.81 -3.79
N VAL A 126 3.66 -23.34 -2.87
CA VAL A 126 3.28 -22.80 -1.55
C VAL A 126 2.25 -21.69 -1.67
N LEU A 127 2.35 -20.82 -2.67
CA LEU A 127 1.37 -19.73 -2.87
C LEU A 127 -0.05 -20.22 -3.13
N ALA A 128 -0.23 -21.39 -3.75
CA ALA A 128 -1.56 -21.97 -3.93
C ALA A 128 -2.15 -22.43 -2.59
N GLU A 129 -1.32 -22.90 -1.67
CA GLU A 129 -1.72 -23.21 -0.30
C GLU A 129 -2.10 -21.95 0.47
N CYS A 130 -1.34 -20.86 0.29
CA CYS A 130 -1.67 -19.57 0.87
C CYS A 130 -3.05 -19.05 0.46
N GLU A 131 -3.41 -19.22 -0.82
CA GLU A 131 -4.74 -18.89 -1.33
C GLU A 131 -5.83 -19.77 -0.70
N ARG A 132 -5.62 -21.10 -0.64
CA ARG A 132 -6.56 -22.02 0.02
C ARG A 132 -6.81 -21.65 1.48
N ASN A 133 -5.76 -21.26 2.19
CA ASN A 133 -5.80 -20.89 3.60
C ASN A 133 -6.27 -19.44 3.85
N CYS A 134 -6.48 -18.65 2.80
CA CYS A 134 -6.93 -17.26 2.93
C CYS A 134 -8.31 -17.19 3.61
N ILE A 135 -8.50 -16.26 4.55
CA ILE A 135 -9.78 -16.12 5.26
C ILE A 135 -10.94 -15.75 4.31
N GLN A 136 -10.66 -15.03 3.22
CA GLN A 136 -11.66 -14.73 2.19
C GLN A 136 -12.13 -16.01 1.49
N ASN A 137 -11.21 -16.96 1.26
CA ASN A 137 -11.56 -18.28 0.73
C ASN A 137 -12.40 -19.09 1.72
N ILE A 138 -11.99 -19.14 2.99
CA ILE A 138 -12.69 -19.90 4.02
C ILE A 138 -14.12 -19.38 4.22
N ARG A 139 -14.32 -18.06 4.19
CA ARG A 139 -15.62 -17.43 4.45
C ARG A 139 -16.52 -17.33 3.23
N HIS A 140 -15.96 -17.11 2.05
CA HIS A 140 -16.72 -16.74 0.85
C HIS A 140 -16.41 -17.60 -0.37
N GLY A 141 -15.49 -18.58 -0.27
CA GLY A 141 -15.05 -19.40 -1.40
C GLY A 141 -14.24 -18.65 -2.45
N MET A 142 -13.83 -17.41 -2.16
CA MET A 142 -13.09 -16.54 -3.08
C MET A 142 -11.78 -16.11 -2.43
N PRO A 143 -10.64 -16.77 -2.71
CA PRO A 143 -9.36 -16.35 -2.17
C PRO A 143 -8.93 -15.00 -2.75
N VAL A 144 -8.11 -14.27 -2.01
CA VAL A 144 -7.28 -13.21 -2.60
C VAL A 144 -6.34 -13.84 -3.62
N GLU A 145 -6.19 -13.24 -4.80
CA GLU A 145 -5.34 -13.75 -5.89
C GLU A 145 -3.84 -13.54 -5.63
N ILE A 146 -3.31 -14.21 -4.59
CA ILE A 146 -1.94 -14.07 -4.11
C ILE A 146 -0.91 -14.39 -5.18
N ARG A 147 -1.11 -15.47 -5.93
CA ARG A 147 -0.19 -15.90 -7.01
C ARG A 147 -0.11 -14.86 -8.12
N THR A 148 -1.25 -14.32 -8.53
CA THR A 148 -1.33 -13.33 -9.61
C THR A 148 -0.53 -12.08 -9.24
N VAL A 149 -0.77 -11.53 -8.05
CA VAL A 149 -0.07 -10.33 -7.57
C VAL A 149 1.44 -10.59 -7.41
N ILE A 150 1.84 -11.69 -6.77
CA ILE A 150 3.26 -11.97 -6.54
C ILE A 150 4.03 -12.15 -7.85
N ARG A 151 3.46 -12.87 -8.83
CA ARG A 151 4.09 -13.00 -10.15
C ARG A 151 4.28 -11.66 -10.83
N TYR A 152 3.29 -10.77 -10.74
CA TYR A 152 3.42 -9.42 -11.31
C TYR A 152 4.55 -8.62 -10.65
N VAL A 153 4.66 -8.68 -9.32
CA VAL A 153 5.74 -8.02 -8.56
C VAL A 153 7.12 -8.51 -8.99
N MET A 154 7.26 -9.82 -9.17
CA MET A 154 8.51 -10.46 -9.60
C MET A 154 8.94 -10.10 -11.02
N GLN A 155 8.00 -9.76 -11.91
CA GLN A 155 8.34 -9.34 -13.28
C GLN A 155 9.00 -7.97 -13.35
N GLY A 156 9.26 -7.32 -12.21
CA GLY A 156 10.08 -6.10 -12.17
C GLY A 156 9.39 -4.85 -12.71
N ARG A 157 8.11 -4.92 -13.12
CA ARG A 157 7.39 -3.82 -13.77
C ARG A 157 7.12 -2.67 -12.79
N ASN A 158 8.06 -1.74 -12.69
CA ASN A 158 7.92 -0.48 -11.97
C ASN A 158 7.33 0.56 -12.92
N TYR A 159 6.01 0.74 -12.89
CA TYR A 159 5.30 1.76 -13.67
C TYR A 159 5.87 3.18 -13.49
N ARG A 160 6.34 3.50 -12.27
CA ARG A 160 6.99 4.78 -11.97
C ARG A 160 8.33 4.99 -12.66
N ALA A 161 9.16 3.96 -12.84
CA ALA A 161 10.47 4.12 -13.48
C ALA A 161 10.34 4.41 -14.98
N GLU A 162 9.28 3.90 -15.62
CA GLU A 162 9.04 4.09 -17.05
C GLU A 162 8.40 5.46 -17.39
N ASN A 163 7.70 6.10 -16.44
CA ASN A 163 6.99 7.37 -16.67
C ASN A 163 7.62 8.60 -16.00
N ASP A 164 8.54 8.43 -15.05
CA ASP A 164 9.28 9.54 -14.40
C ASP A 164 10.38 10.14 -15.31
N VAL A 165 10.65 9.51 -16.47
CA VAL A 165 11.53 10.08 -17.51
C VAL A 165 10.82 11.20 -18.30
N THR A 166 9.49 11.17 -18.36
CA THR A 166 8.68 12.13 -19.14
C THR A 166 8.26 13.40 -18.38
N GLU A 167 8.32 13.43 -17.06
CA GLU A 167 7.98 14.63 -16.25
C GLU A 167 9.21 15.47 -15.83
N ARG A 168 10.40 15.14 -16.31
CA ARG A 168 11.66 15.89 -16.07
C ARG A 168 12.16 16.71 -17.27
N MET A 169 11.32 16.97 -18.28
CA MET A 169 11.62 17.87 -19.39
C MET A 169 10.76 19.13 -19.35
#